data_AF-A0A6P4Y7S1-F1
#
_entry.id   AF-A0A6P4Y7S1-F1
#
_cell.length_a   1.000
_cell.length_b   1.000
_cell.length_c   1.000
_cell.angle_alpha   90.00
_cell.angle_beta   90.00
_cell.angle_gamma   90.00
#
_symmetry.space_group_name_H-M   'P 1'
#
loop_
_entity.id
_entity.type
_entity.pdbx_description
1 polymer ?
#
loop_
_entity_poly.entity_id
_entity_poly.type
_entity_poly.pdbx_seq_one_letter_code
_entity_poly.pdbx_strand_id
1 'polypeptide(L)'
;MSSMYRASQVDWENKFSSIVRETEANLAKVQERLNAARTPTSSSLDYPVHGDSFRPSRDPITSTPKPRTVRFSDSSNLSSEPLHVSNKENIDSGQAPAMWTLLSEKLDLQTKVIDTLKRTVENLERDRDQQRSKVKELENDLRVVNDRLSERGVDLQTEMKVERWRREVAAEVQGLQQELQNVRRARDGERYGVSEGVTALSRELQESKRFLQDECEALRREIEGMKTRIVKQEVDLATSISQARDISRRQDHVDKAVKSLQENHRSQSHDTSRVSADQSETLKQIKELKNSVGSIQRQIDRTQGETNQRRNRQTDNVRDNSKSKRRPYTSKGSRMTGVFDTSDIDTDVDLSSPSIASHKSSDFSYNMDYLRPTPATTTRHRDNDLNSLSPSLSPSLDVTLNLDDLDPGDVSSDLDLDDDFL
;
A
#
# COMPACT_ATOMS: atom_id res chain seq x y z
N MET A 1 -5.99 -62.29 -13.82
CA MET A 1 -5.83 -61.11 -12.93
C MET A 1 -6.42 -59.86 -13.60
N SER A 2 -7.72 -59.87 -13.91
CA SER A 2 -8.42 -58.71 -14.47
C SER A 2 -9.82 -58.65 -13.87
N SER A 3 -9.95 -58.02 -12.71
CA SER A 3 -11.20 -57.43 -12.21
C SER A 3 -10.96 -56.95 -10.77
N MET A 4 -10.43 -55.74 -10.59
CA MET A 4 -10.40 -55.13 -9.25
C MET A 4 -10.26 -53.59 -9.23
N TYR A 5 -10.54 -52.88 -10.33
CA TYR A 5 -10.47 -51.40 -10.36
C TYR A 5 -11.71 -50.76 -10.99
N ARG A 6 -12.89 -51.06 -10.44
CA ARG A 6 -14.11 -50.31 -10.79
C ARG A 6 -14.98 -50.03 -9.57
N ALA A 7 -14.43 -49.27 -8.63
CA ALA A 7 -15.17 -48.78 -7.46
C ALA A 7 -14.65 -47.40 -7.02
N SER A 8 -14.67 -46.40 -7.92
CA SER A 8 -14.46 -44.98 -7.52
C SER A 8 -15.01 -43.95 -8.53
N GLN A 9 -15.52 -44.35 -9.70
CA GLN A 9 -15.92 -43.40 -10.76
C GLN A 9 -17.38 -42.91 -10.65
N VAL A 10 -18.14 -43.31 -9.63
CA VAL A 10 -19.60 -43.05 -9.56
C VAL A 10 -20.00 -41.97 -8.53
N ASP A 11 -19.08 -41.50 -7.68
CA ASP A 11 -19.46 -40.61 -6.58
C ASP A 11 -19.60 -39.14 -6.97
N TRP A 12 -18.99 -38.69 -8.07
CA TRP A 12 -19.09 -37.30 -8.51
C TRP A 12 -20.47 -36.97 -9.08
N GLU A 13 -21.04 -37.88 -9.86
CA GLU A 13 -22.39 -37.71 -10.42
C GLU A 13 -23.44 -37.67 -9.31
N ASN A 14 -23.28 -38.50 -8.28
CA ASN A 14 -24.15 -38.51 -7.11
C ASN A 14 -24.02 -37.24 -6.27
N LYS A 15 -22.80 -36.73 -6.07
CA LYS A 15 -22.56 -35.46 -5.36
C LYS A 15 -23.15 -34.28 -6.13
N PHE A 16 -22.93 -34.24 -7.45
CA PHE A 16 -23.49 -33.20 -8.31
C PHE A 16 -25.02 -33.24 -8.30
N SER A 17 -25.60 -34.42 -8.49
CA SER A 17 -27.05 -34.65 -8.42
C SER A 17 -27.64 -34.35 -7.03
N SER A 18 -26.85 -34.48 -5.96
CA SER A 18 -27.26 -34.08 -4.61
C SER A 18 -27.30 -32.56 -4.46
N ILE A 19 -26.28 -31.86 -4.96
CA ILE A 19 -26.21 -30.38 -4.91
C ILE A 19 -27.33 -29.77 -5.75
N VAL A 20 -27.61 -30.31 -6.94
CA VAL A 20 -28.69 -29.83 -7.80
C VAL A 20 -30.05 -30.01 -7.11
N ARG A 21 -30.33 -31.21 -6.56
CA ARG A 21 -31.58 -31.45 -5.82
C ARG A 21 -31.71 -30.57 -4.58
N GLU A 22 -30.63 -30.33 -3.86
CA GLU A 22 -30.64 -29.45 -2.67
C GLU A 22 -30.87 -27.98 -3.05
N THR A 23 -30.26 -27.51 -4.14
CA THR A 23 -30.47 -26.14 -4.66
C THR A 23 -31.88 -25.95 -5.20
N GLU A 24 -32.44 -26.93 -5.91
CA GLU A 24 -33.85 -26.94 -6.34
C GLU A 24 -34.82 -26.92 -5.15
N ALA A 25 -34.57 -27.73 -4.12
CA ALA A 25 -35.39 -27.74 -2.90
C ALA A 25 -35.33 -26.41 -2.14
N ASN A 26 -34.14 -25.80 -2.06
CA ASN A 26 -33.97 -24.48 -1.44
C ASN A 26 -34.65 -23.38 -2.25
N LEU A 27 -34.59 -23.44 -3.58
CA LEU A 27 -35.27 -22.50 -4.47
C LEU A 27 -36.80 -22.60 -4.32
N ALA A 28 -37.34 -23.82 -4.28
CA ALA A 28 -38.77 -24.07 -4.05
C ALA A 28 -39.22 -23.49 -2.70
N LYS A 29 -38.42 -23.66 -1.64
CA LYS A 29 -38.71 -23.12 -0.30
C LYS A 29 -38.66 -21.59 -0.26
N VAL A 30 -37.77 -20.97 -1.01
CA VAL A 30 -37.70 -19.50 -1.15
C VAL A 30 -38.90 -18.99 -1.96
N GLN A 31 -39.28 -19.67 -3.04
CA GLN A 31 -40.48 -19.35 -3.81
C GLN A 31 -41.75 -19.48 -2.96
N GLU A 32 -41.87 -20.54 -2.17
CA GLU A 32 -42.99 -20.73 -1.23
C GLU A 32 -43.05 -19.60 -0.21
N ARG A 33 -41.91 -19.19 0.38
CA ARG A 33 -41.87 -18.05 1.31
C ARG A 33 -42.23 -16.72 0.66
N LEU A 34 -41.79 -16.49 -0.59
CA LEU A 34 -42.14 -15.30 -1.34
C LEU A 34 -43.61 -15.29 -1.74
N ASN A 35 -44.19 -16.44 -2.07
CA ASN A 35 -45.61 -16.58 -2.39
C ASN A 35 -46.49 -16.48 -1.15
N ALA A 36 -46.07 -17.06 -0.02
CA ALA A 36 -46.74 -16.92 1.28
C ALA A 36 -46.69 -15.48 1.80
N ALA A 37 -45.60 -14.75 1.54
CA ALA A 37 -45.51 -13.31 1.81
C ALA A 37 -46.37 -12.46 0.85
N ARG A 38 -46.77 -13.01 -0.30
CA ARG A 38 -47.62 -12.35 -1.30
C ARG A 38 -49.11 -12.63 -1.12
N THR A 39 -49.51 -13.60 -0.29
CA THR A 39 -50.90 -13.79 0.10
C THR A 39 -51.18 -13.00 1.38
N PRO A 40 -51.80 -11.81 1.31
CA PRO A 40 -52.31 -11.17 2.51
C PRO A 40 -53.40 -12.07 3.10
N THR A 41 -53.27 -12.41 4.38
CA THR A 41 -54.37 -12.91 5.20
C THR A 41 -55.45 -11.84 5.27
N SER A 42 -56.35 -11.82 4.27
CA SER A 42 -57.58 -11.05 4.29
C SER A 42 -58.64 -11.85 5.07
N SER A 43 -58.62 -11.68 6.38
CA SER A 43 -59.88 -11.71 7.12
C SER A 43 -60.72 -10.51 6.68
N SER A 44 -61.95 -10.80 6.24
CA SER A 44 -63.10 -9.90 6.26
C SER A 44 -63.29 -8.91 5.08
N LEU A 45 -64.53 -9.00 4.55
CA LEU A 45 -65.34 -8.01 3.84
C LEU A 45 -65.18 -7.84 2.32
N ASP A 46 -66.08 -8.53 1.61
CA ASP A 46 -67.00 -8.04 0.57
C ASP A 46 -66.71 -6.65 -0.05
N TYR A 47 -66.44 -6.61 -1.35
CA TYR A 47 -67.32 -6.04 -2.41
C TYR A 47 -66.60 -6.04 -3.77
N PRO A 48 -67.31 -6.07 -4.92
CA PRO A 48 -66.75 -6.44 -6.21
C PRO A 48 -66.56 -5.26 -7.19
N VAL A 49 -65.58 -5.47 -8.09
CA VAL A 49 -65.59 -5.13 -9.53
C VAL A 49 -65.47 -3.66 -9.96
N HIS A 50 -64.30 -3.37 -10.55
CA HIS A 50 -63.99 -2.66 -11.81
C HIS A 50 -62.59 -2.04 -11.63
N GLY A 51 -61.54 -2.43 -12.36
CA GLY A 51 -61.47 -2.59 -13.79
C GLY A 51 -61.08 -1.25 -14.40
N ASP A 52 -59.81 -0.83 -14.24
CA ASP A 52 -59.27 0.14 -15.19
C ASP A 52 -57.75 0.20 -15.30
N SER A 53 -57.39 0.65 -16.50
CA SER A 53 -56.15 0.64 -17.26
C SER A 53 -54.80 0.86 -16.56
N PHE A 54 -53.85 0.05 -17.03
CA PHE A 54 -52.41 0.25 -16.96
C PHE A 54 -51.98 1.63 -17.51
N ARG A 55 -51.14 2.34 -16.74
CA ARG A 55 -50.15 3.31 -17.20
C ARG A 55 -48.97 3.30 -16.22
N PRO A 56 -47.74 2.91 -16.61
CA PRO A 56 -46.57 3.20 -15.80
C PRO A 56 -45.96 4.53 -16.26
N SER A 57 -46.08 5.55 -15.42
CA SER A 57 -45.27 6.77 -15.50
C SER A 57 -43.84 6.42 -15.10
N ARG A 58 -42.89 6.75 -15.99
CA ARG A 58 -41.45 6.65 -15.78
C ARG A 58 -41.01 7.85 -14.95
N ASP A 59 -40.63 7.63 -13.70
CA ASP A 59 -39.74 8.51 -12.95
C ASP A 59 -38.77 7.64 -12.13
N PRO A 60 -37.44 7.71 -12.36
CA PRO A 60 -36.48 7.05 -11.49
C PRO A 60 -36.28 7.89 -10.22
N ILE A 61 -36.77 7.37 -9.10
CA ILE A 61 -36.45 7.88 -7.76
C ILE A 61 -34.99 7.52 -7.47
N THR A 62 -34.10 8.51 -7.60
CA THR A 62 -32.73 8.46 -7.10
C THR A 62 -32.77 8.51 -5.57
N SER A 63 -33.01 7.36 -4.92
CA SER A 63 -32.92 7.25 -3.47
C SER A 63 -31.45 7.11 -3.06
N THR A 64 -30.81 8.24 -2.80
CA THR A 64 -29.58 8.29 -2.01
C THR A 64 -29.91 7.99 -0.54
N PRO A 65 -29.21 7.06 0.13
CA PRO A 65 -29.41 6.87 1.56
C PRO A 65 -28.76 8.05 2.30
N LYS A 66 -29.59 8.88 2.93
CA LYS A 66 -29.16 9.90 3.90
C LYS A 66 -28.25 9.24 4.94
N PRO A 67 -27.06 9.80 5.24
CA PRO A 67 -26.28 9.36 6.38
C PRO A 67 -27.08 9.65 7.64
N ARG A 68 -27.39 8.57 8.37
CA ARG A 68 -28.05 8.59 9.67
C ARG A 68 -27.08 9.27 10.63
N THR A 69 -27.29 10.56 10.88
CA THR A 69 -26.58 11.29 11.93
C THR A 69 -26.91 10.61 13.25
N VAL A 70 -25.95 9.85 13.77
CA VAL A 70 -26.01 9.30 15.13
C VAL A 70 -25.99 10.50 16.06
N ARG A 71 -27.17 10.88 16.57
CA ARG A 71 -27.27 11.77 17.72
C ARG A 71 -26.67 11.01 18.90
N PHE A 72 -25.45 11.38 19.28
CA PHE A 72 -24.92 11.05 20.59
C PHE A 72 -25.76 11.82 21.60
N SER A 73 -26.46 11.07 22.45
CA SER A 73 -27.06 11.60 23.66
C SER A 73 -25.91 11.94 24.61
N ASP A 74 -25.42 13.18 24.54
CA ASP A 74 -24.50 13.74 25.54
C ASP A 74 -25.19 13.71 26.90
N SER A 75 -24.88 12.68 27.67
CA SER A 75 -25.17 12.61 29.10
C SER A 75 -24.01 13.29 29.82
N SER A 76 -23.99 14.62 29.78
CA SER A 76 -23.10 15.44 30.61
C SER A 76 -23.91 16.54 31.28
N ASN A 77 -24.73 16.13 32.25
CA ASN A 77 -25.14 16.99 33.36
C ASN A 77 -23.89 17.36 34.18
N LEU A 78 -23.11 18.32 33.69
CA LEU A 78 -22.17 19.09 34.49
C LEU A 78 -22.44 20.56 34.20
N SER A 79 -23.59 21.02 34.69
CA SER A 79 -23.84 22.44 34.91
C SER A 79 -22.78 22.93 35.90
N SER A 80 -21.74 23.56 35.36
CA SER A 80 -20.80 24.38 36.12
C SER A 80 -21.21 25.83 35.87
N GLU A 81 -22.12 26.31 36.70
CA GLU A 81 -22.47 27.72 36.78
C GLU A 81 -21.21 28.54 37.11
N PRO A 82 -20.85 29.58 36.32
CA PRO A 82 -19.70 30.41 36.63
C PRO A 82 -20.12 31.41 37.71
N LEU A 83 -19.90 31.06 38.98
CA LEU A 83 -20.02 32.03 40.07
C LEU A 83 -18.90 33.06 39.95
N HIS A 84 -19.27 34.19 39.34
CA HIS A 84 -18.54 35.45 39.32
C HIS A 84 -18.47 36.01 40.75
N VAL A 85 -17.43 35.64 41.50
CA VAL A 85 -17.16 36.24 42.81
C VAL A 85 -16.65 37.65 42.60
N SER A 86 -17.52 38.60 42.91
CA SER A 86 -17.23 40.02 43.04
C SER A 86 -16.13 40.21 44.10
N ASN A 87 -14.94 40.66 43.66
CA ASN A 87 -13.87 41.10 44.54
C ASN A 87 -14.28 42.40 45.23
N LYS A 88 -14.78 42.31 46.45
CA LYS A 88 -14.79 43.42 47.43
C LYS A 88 -15.15 42.85 48.80
N GLU A 89 -14.17 42.42 49.57
CA GLU A 89 -14.26 42.48 51.03
C GLU A 89 -12.86 42.41 51.67
N ASN A 90 -12.70 43.25 52.68
CA ASN A 90 -11.52 43.49 53.50
C ASN A 90 -10.88 42.18 54.00
N ILE A 91 -9.57 42.04 53.79
CA ILE A 91 -8.78 40.96 54.38
C ILE A 91 -8.45 41.35 55.82
N ASP A 92 -9.21 40.80 56.75
CA ASP A 92 -8.87 40.74 58.17
C ASP A 92 -7.98 39.51 58.45
N SER A 93 -6.98 39.67 59.31
CA SER A 93 -5.80 38.81 59.47
C SER A 93 -6.05 37.41 60.10
N GLY A 94 -7.30 36.93 60.11
CA GLY A 94 -7.72 35.65 60.70
C GLY A 94 -8.22 34.57 59.72
N GLN A 95 -8.43 34.87 58.43
CA GLN A 95 -9.08 33.97 57.47
C GLN A 95 -8.16 33.10 56.60
N ALA A 96 -6.84 33.20 56.78
CA ALA A 96 -5.86 32.45 55.97
C ALA A 96 -6.08 30.92 55.91
N PRO A 97 -6.53 30.23 56.98
CA PRO A 97 -6.78 28.78 56.91
C PRO A 97 -7.95 28.38 56.01
N ALA A 98 -9.02 29.19 55.99
CA ALA A 98 -10.25 28.89 55.24
C ALA A 98 -10.06 29.08 53.72
N MET A 99 -9.26 30.07 53.31
CA MET A 99 -8.89 30.23 51.90
C MET A 99 -8.02 29.07 51.41
N TRP A 100 -7.11 28.58 52.25
CA TRP A 100 -6.27 27.42 51.90
C TRP A 100 -7.10 26.16 51.67
N THR A 101 -8.08 25.87 52.53
CA THR A 101 -8.99 24.73 52.34
C THR A 101 -9.82 24.84 51.06
N LEU A 102 -10.29 26.04 50.71
CA LEU A 102 -11.06 26.27 49.48
C LEU A 102 -10.19 26.08 48.22
N LEU A 103 -8.94 26.57 48.26
CA LEU A 103 -7.99 26.39 47.16
C LEU A 103 -7.61 24.92 46.99
N SER A 104 -7.41 24.19 48.10
CA SER A 104 -7.14 22.74 48.08
C SER A 104 -8.32 21.97 47.47
N GLU A 105 -9.55 22.27 47.88
CA GLU A 105 -10.75 21.62 47.33
C GLU A 105 -10.91 21.92 45.84
N LYS A 106 -10.65 23.16 45.40
CA LYS A 106 -10.65 23.51 43.97
C LYS A 106 -9.59 22.74 43.19
N LEU A 107 -8.39 22.58 43.76
CA LEU A 107 -7.30 21.86 43.12
C LEU A 107 -7.62 20.36 43.01
N ASP A 108 -8.22 19.77 44.04
CA ASP A 108 -8.70 18.38 44.01
C ASP A 108 -9.82 18.20 42.97
N LEU A 109 -10.75 19.16 42.87
CA LEU A 109 -11.81 19.13 41.86
C LEU A 109 -11.23 19.23 40.44
N GLN A 110 -10.28 20.14 40.22
CA GLN A 110 -9.60 20.28 38.93
C GLN A 110 -8.82 19.01 38.57
N THR A 111 -8.15 18.39 39.53
CA THR A 111 -7.42 17.13 39.33
C THR A 111 -8.39 16.02 38.91
N LYS A 112 -9.55 15.90 39.55
CA LYS A 112 -10.60 14.94 39.16
C LYS A 112 -11.15 15.20 37.76
N VAL A 113 -11.31 16.47 37.38
CA VAL A 113 -11.74 16.85 36.02
C VAL A 113 -10.68 16.48 34.99
N ILE A 114 -9.41 16.77 35.26
CA ILE A 114 -8.29 16.40 34.40
C ILE A 114 -8.22 14.89 34.22
N ASP A 115 -8.35 14.11 35.31
CA ASP A 115 -8.35 12.66 35.25
C ASP A 115 -9.53 12.11 34.43
N THR A 116 -10.71 12.72 34.57
CA THR A 116 -11.89 12.34 33.81
C THR A 116 -11.70 12.64 32.33
N LEU A 117 -11.21 13.84 32.00
CA LEU A 117 -10.88 14.22 30.62
C LEU A 117 -9.82 13.27 30.02
N LYS A 118 -8.78 12.95 30.77
CA LYS A 118 -7.75 11.99 30.35
C LYS A 118 -8.35 10.64 29.99
N ARG A 119 -9.20 10.07 30.85
CA ARG A 119 -9.91 8.81 30.55
C ARG A 119 -10.81 8.92 29.31
N THR A 120 -11.50 10.05 29.12
CA THR A 120 -12.33 10.25 27.92
C THR A 120 -11.51 10.33 26.64
N VAL A 121 -10.35 11.00 26.67
CA VAL A 121 -9.44 11.07 25.53
C VAL A 121 -8.90 9.68 25.19
N GLU A 122 -8.45 8.91 26.18
CA GLU A 122 -7.98 7.54 25.96
C GLU A 122 -9.07 6.64 25.36
N ASN A 123 -10.33 6.78 25.79
CA ASN A 123 -11.45 6.04 25.20
C ASN A 123 -11.72 6.46 23.76
N LEU A 124 -11.71 7.76 23.46
CA LEU A 124 -11.89 8.26 22.09
C LEU A 124 -10.76 7.80 21.15
N GLU A 125 -9.53 7.71 21.65
CA GLU A 125 -8.41 7.16 20.88
C GLU A 125 -8.62 5.67 20.56
N ARG A 126 -9.07 4.87 21.52
CA ARG A 126 -9.43 3.45 21.29
C ARG A 126 -10.56 3.31 20.28
N ASP A 127 -11.62 4.11 20.40
CA ASP A 127 -12.76 4.08 19.48
C ASP A 127 -12.35 4.48 18.05
N ARG A 128 -11.52 5.52 17.91
CA ARG A 128 -10.94 5.92 16.63
C ARG A 128 -10.14 4.78 16.00
N ASP A 129 -9.32 4.08 16.78
CA ASP A 129 -8.48 3.00 16.26
C ASP A 129 -9.30 1.77 15.86
N GLN A 130 -10.38 1.47 16.59
CA GLN A 130 -11.36 0.45 16.20
C GLN A 130 -12.07 0.83 14.89
N GLN A 131 -12.56 2.06 14.77
CA GLN A 131 -13.21 2.55 13.55
C GLN A 131 -12.25 2.51 12.35
N ARG A 132 -10.99 2.92 12.53
CA ARG A 132 -9.97 2.85 11.48
C ARG A 132 -9.71 1.42 11.03
N SER A 133 -9.71 0.47 11.95
CA SER A 133 -9.57 -0.95 11.64
C SER A 133 -10.78 -1.48 10.87
N LYS A 134 -11.99 -1.06 11.25
CA LYS A 134 -13.23 -1.45 10.55
C LYS A 134 -13.32 -0.89 9.14
N VAL A 135 -12.89 0.35 8.93
CA VAL A 135 -12.82 0.96 7.59
C VAL A 135 -11.86 0.17 6.69
N LYS A 136 -10.67 -0.18 7.18
CA LYS A 136 -9.71 -1.01 6.41
C LYS A 136 -10.28 -2.38 6.04
N GLU A 137 -11.02 -3.01 6.95
CA GLU A 137 -11.71 -4.28 6.67
C GLU A 137 -12.73 -4.13 5.54
N LEU A 138 -13.58 -3.10 5.61
CA LEU A 138 -14.58 -2.82 4.57
C LEU A 138 -13.96 -2.45 3.22
N GLU A 139 -12.84 -1.72 3.21
CA GLU A 139 -12.07 -1.42 2.00
C GLU A 139 -11.53 -2.70 1.35
N ASN A 140 -11.06 -3.66 2.15
CA ASN A 140 -10.63 -4.97 1.64
C ASN A 140 -11.80 -5.78 1.09
N ASP A 141 -12.94 -5.82 1.79
CA ASP A 141 -14.14 -6.51 1.28
C ASP A 141 -14.62 -5.91 -0.03
N LEU A 142 -14.64 -4.57 -0.14
CA LEU A 142 -14.96 -3.88 -1.39
C LEU A 142 -13.98 -4.23 -2.50
N ARG A 143 -12.68 -4.30 -2.20
CA ARG A 143 -11.68 -4.73 -3.18
C ARG A 143 -11.94 -6.15 -3.64
N VAL A 144 -12.19 -7.10 -2.74
CA VAL A 144 -12.50 -8.50 -3.10
C VAL A 144 -13.78 -8.59 -3.92
N VAL A 145 -14.83 -7.85 -3.56
CA VAL A 145 -16.08 -7.81 -4.34
C VAL A 145 -15.86 -7.20 -5.72
N ASN A 146 -15.09 -6.11 -5.80
CA ASN A 146 -14.74 -5.46 -7.07
C ASN A 146 -13.88 -6.38 -7.95
N ASP A 147 -12.91 -7.09 -7.37
CA ASP A 147 -12.08 -8.07 -8.08
C ASP A 147 -12.95 -9.22 -8.59
N ARG A 148 -13.87 -9.73 -7.78
CA ARG A 148 -14.85 -10.76 -8.20
C ARG A 148 -15.82 -10.26 -9.26
N LEU A 149 -16.23 -8.99 -9.22
CA LEU A 149 -17.08 -8.36 -10.25
C LEU A 149 -16.30 -8.11 -11.55
N SER A 150 -15.03 -7.72 -11.45
CA SER A 150 -14.12 -7.58 -12.58
C SER A 150 -13.83 -8.94 -13.21
N GLU A 151 -13.67 -10.00 -12.40
CA GLU A 151 -13.57 -11.39 -12.84
C GLU A 151 -14.91 -11.86 -13.45
N ARG A 152 -16.05 -11.37 -12.93
CA ARG A 152 -17.37 -11.49 -13.55
C ARG A 152 -17.53 -10.66 -14.83
N GLY A 153 -16.51 -9.92 -15.28
CA GLY A 153 -16.37 -9.47 -16.67
C GLY A 153 -16.34 -10.65 -17.66
N VAL A 154 -16.16 -11.88 -17.16
CA VAL A 154 -16.53 -13.12 -17.85
C VAL A 154 -17.97 -13.06 -18.34
N ASP A 155 -18.94 -12.47 -17.62
CA ASP A 155 -20.36 -12.42 -18.02
C ASP A 155 -20.56 -11.61 -19.31
N LEU A 156 -19.91 -10.45 -19.45
CA LEU A 156 -19.96 -9.65 -20.68
C LEU A 156 -19.22 -10.33 -21.83
N GLN A 157 -18.07 -10.96 -21.56
CA GLN A 157 -17.36 -11.74 -22.57
C GLN A 157 -18.14 -13.00 -22.99
N THR A 158 -18.83 -13.65 -22.07
CA THR A 158 -19.69 -14.80 -22.35
C THR A 158 -20.94 -14.36 -23.10
N GLU A 159 -21.56 -13.24 -22.74
CA GLU A 159 -22.69 -12.66 -23.46
C GLU A 159 -22.29 -12.30 -24.90
N MET A 160 -21.14 -11.65 -25.10
CA MET A 160 -20.61 -11.37 -26.44
C MET A 160 -20.29 -12.65 -27.23
N LYS A 161 -19.77 -13.70 -26.58
CA LYS A 161 -19.51 -14.99 -27.22
C LYS A 161 -20.80 -15.71 -27.59
N VAL A 162 -21.79 -15.73 -26.71
CA VAL A 162 -23.13 -16.30 -26.94
C VAL A 162 -23.82 -15.55 -28.08
N GLU A 163 -23.74 -14.23 -28.10
CA GLU A 163 -24.33 -13.41 -29.16
C GLU A 163 -23.63 -13.61 -30.51
N ARG A 164 -22.30 -13.81 -30.51
CA ARG A 164 -21.56 -14.20 -31.72
C ARG A 164 -22.01 -15.56 -32.22
N TRP A 165 -22.08 -16.56 -31.33
CA TRP A 165 -22.51 -17.91 -31.68
C TRP A 165 -23.96 -17.95 -32.17
N ARG A 166 -24.85 -17.16 -31.56
CA ARG A 166 -26.24 -16.98 -32.02
C ARG A 166 -26.30 -16.47 -33.46
N ARG A 167 -25.46 -15.50 -33.82
CA ARG A 167 -25.37 -14.96 -35.19
C ARG A 167 -24.81 -16.00 -36.17
N GLU A 168 -23.77 -16.74 -35.78
CA GLU A 168 -23.19 -17.81 -36.59
C GLU A 168 -24.21 -18.93 -36.86
N VAL A 169 -24.89 -19.41 -35.82
CA VAL A 169 -25.95 -20.43 -35.96
C VAL A 169 -27.10 -19.93 -36.83
N ALA A 170 -27.51 -18.67 -36.67
CA ALA A 170 -28.56 -18.09 -37.51
C ALA A 170 -28.15 -18.01 -38.98
N ALA A 171 -26.90 -17.63 -39.27
CA ALA A 171 -26.36 -17.59 -40.63
C ALA A 171 -26.26 -19.00 -41.25
N GLU A 172 -25.81 -19.99 -40.49
CA GLU A 172 -25.71 -21.38 -40.93
C GLU A 172 -27.09 -21.97 -41.24
N VAL A 173 -28.08 -21.75 -40.36
CA VAL A 173 -29.46 -22.19 -40.58
C VAL A 173 -30.05 -21.52 -41.83
N GLN A 174 -29.78 -20.24 -42.06
CA GLN A 174 -30.22 -19.54 -43.26
C GLN A 174 -29.54 -20.11 -44.53
N GLY A 175 -28.25 -20.43 -44.47
CA GLY A 175 -27.50 -21.07 -45.55
C GLY A 175 -28.09 -22.44 -45.91
N LEU A 176 -28.32 -23.30 -44.91
CA LEU A 176 -28.93 -24.62 -45.10
C LEU A 176 -30.37 -24.54 -45.66
N GLN A 177 -31.15 -23.55 -45.25
CA GLN A 177 -32.49 -23.32 -45.81
C GLN A 177 -32.42 -22.93 -47.29
N GLN A 178 -31.46 -22.09 -47.66
CA GLN A 178 -31.26 -21.66 -49.04
C GLN A 178 -30.76 -22.81 -49.92
N GLU A 179 -29.84 -23.62 -49.42
CA GLU A 179 -29.36 -24.83 -50.10
C GLU A 179 -30.50 -25.84 -50.32
N LEU A 180 -31.32 -26.10 -49.30
CA LEU A 180 -32.50 -26.97 -49.43
C LEU A 180 -33.50 -26.43 -50.46
N GLN A 181 -33.70 -25.12 -50.53
CA GLN A 181 -34.56 -24.48 -51.53
C GLN A 181 -33.98 -24.64 -52.94
N ASN A 182 -32.67 -24.50 -53.10
CA ASN A 182 -31.98 -24.70 -54.38
C ASN A 182 -32.06 -26.17 -54.84
N VAL A 183 -31.86 -27.13 -53.94
CA VAL A 183 -32.01 -28.57 -54.25
C VAL A 183 -33.44 -28.91 -54.69
N ARG A 184 -34.46 -28.33 -54.04
CA ARG A 184 -35.87 -28.50 -54.47
C ARG A 184 -36.10 -27.94 -55.87
N ARG A 185 -35.60 -26.73 -56.16
CA ARG A 185 -35.70 -26.13 -57.49
C ARG A 185 -34.95 -26.92 -58.56
N ALA A 186 -33.77 -27.45 -58.25
CA ALA A 186 -33.00 -28.29 -59.16
C ALA A 186 -33.70 -29.61 -59.46
N ARG A 187 -34.33 -30.23 -58.45
CA ARG A 187 -35.15 -31.44 -58.61
C ARG A 187 -36.40 -31.20 -59.47
N ASP A 188 -37.02 -30.04 -59.34
CA ASP A 188 -38.20 -29.66 -60.14
C ASP A 188 -37.83 -29.16 -61.55
N GLY A 189 -36.57 -28.75 -61.76
CA GLY A 189 -36.03 -28.14 -62.99
C GLY A 189 -35.30 -29.08 -63.95
N GLU A 190 -35.29 -30.40 -63.70
CA GLU A 190 -34.52 -31.42 -64.44
C GLU A 190 -34.92 -31.62 -65.93
N ARG A 191 -35.58 -30.64 -66.55
CA ARG A 191 -36.06 -30.67 -67.95
C ARG A 191 -35.42 -29.66 -68.91
N TYR A 192 -34.54 -28.76 -68.48
CA TYR A 192 -33.88 -27.80 -69.38
C TYR A 192 -32.35 -27.98 -69.42
N GLY A 193 -31.82 -28.05 -70.63
CA GLY A 193 -30.53 -28.66 -70.96
C GLY A 193 -29.27 -27.83 -70.68
N VAL A 194 -28.13 -28.44 -71.05
CA VAL A 194 -26.70 -28.02 -71.00
C VAL A 194 -26.38 -26.51 -70.93
N SER A 195 -27.19 -25.63 -71.52
CA SER A 195 -27.06 -24.18 -71.39
C SER A 195 -27.27 -23.65 -69.96
N GLU A 196 -28.12 -24.29 -69.16
CA GLU A 196 -28.40 -23.89 -67.78
C GLU A 196 -27.23 -24.21 -66.83
N GLY A 197 -26.49 -25.31 -67.12
CA GLY A 197 -25.28 -25.69 -66.38
C GLY A 197 -24.14 -24.68 -66.52
N VAL A 198 -23.94 -24.11 -67.72
CA VAL A 198 -22.93 -23.06 -67.93
C VAL A 198 -23.28 -21.78 -67.16
N THR A 199 -24.57 -21.39 -67.13
CA THR A 199 -25.01 -20.24 -66.33
C THR A 199 -24.90 -20.48 -64.82
N ALA A 200 -25.16 -21.71 -64.36
CA ALA A 200 -24.99 -22.09 -62.96
C ALA A 200 -23.52 -22.04 -62.52
N LEU A 201 -22.61 -22.60 -63.33
CA LEU A 201 -21.16 -22.53 -63.07
C LEU A 201 -20.64 -21.09 -63.09
N SER A 202 -21.12 -20.26 -64.02
CA SER A 202 -20.74 -18.84 -64.06
C SER A 202 -21.17 -18.10 -62.79
N ARG A 203 -22.37 -18.38 -62.28
CA ARG A 203 -22.87 -17.82 -61.02
C ARG A 203 -22.06 -18.32 -59.82
N GLU A 204 -21.78 -19.62 -59.74
CA GLU A 204 -20.96 -20.20 -58.65
C GLU A 204 -19.53 -19.63 -58.66
N LEU A 205 -18.94 -19.42 -59.84
CA LEU A 205 -17.63 -18.78 -59.97
C LEU A 205 -17.67 -17.32 -59.49
N GLN A 206 -18.74 -16.58 -59.80
CA GLN A 206 -18.92 -15.21 -59.30
C GLN A 206 -19.12 -15.17 -57.77
N GLU A 207 -19.90 -16.11 -57.22
CA GLU A 207 -20.10 -16.26 -55.78
C GLU A 207 -18.78 -16.60 -55.07
N SER A 208 -18.00 -17.55 -55.62
CA SER A 208 -16.66 -17.91 -55.11
C SER A 208 -15.69 -16.74 -55.18
N LYS A 209 -15.66 -16.00 -56.31
CA LYS A 209 -14.86 -14.78 -56.45
C LYS A 209 -15.22 -13.75 -55.38
N ARG A 210 -16.51 -13.52 -55.13
CA ARG A 210 -16.98 -12.57 -54.12
C ARG A 210 -16.59 -13.03 -52.72
N PHE A 211 -16.76 -14.31 -52.41
CA PHE A 211 -16.37 -14.88 -51.12
C PHE A 211 -14.86 -14.68 -50.84
N LEU A 212 -14.01 -15.01 -51.83
CA LEU A 212 -12.56 -14.82 -51.70
C LEU A 212 -12.18 -13.34 -51.53
N GLN A 213 -12.89 -12.44 -52.20
CA GLN A 213 -12.69 -10.99 -52.02
C GLN A 213 -13.05 -10.56 -50.60
N ASP A 214 -14.21 -10.99 -50.07
CA ASP A 214 -14.66 -10.67 -48.72
C ASP A 214 -13.68 -11.22 -47.65
N GLU A 215 -13.14 -12.43 -47.87
CA GLU A 215 -12.13 -13.06 -47.02
C GLU A 215 -10.79 -12.31 -47.06
N CYS A 216 -10.32 -11.92 -48.25
CA CYS A 216 -9.12 -11.09 -48.41
C CYS A 216 -9.27 -9.73 -47.72
N GLU A 217 -10.43 -9.09 -47.82
CA GLU A 217 -10.72 -7.83 -47.11
C GLU A 217 -10.79 -8.03 -45.59
N ALA A 218 -11.32 -9.17 -45.12
CA ALA A 218 -11.34 -9.52 -43.71
C ALA A 218 -9.93 -9.72 -43.14
N LEU A 219 -9.08 -10.50 -43.83
CA LEU A 219 -7.69 -10.69 -43.46
C LEU A 219 -6.91 -9.38 -43.48
N ARG A 220 -7.14 -8.50 -44.46
CA ARG A 220 -6.52 -7.17 -44.50
C ARG A 220 -6.90 -6.33 -43.27
N ARG A 221 -8.18 -6.35 -42.86
CA ARG A 221 -8.64 -5.67 -41.64
C ARG A 221 -8.02 -6.27 -40.36
N GLU A 222 -7.89 -7.59 -40.29
CA GLU A 222 -7.25 -8.27 -39.15
C GLU A 222 -5.76 -7.93 -39.05
N ILE A 223 -5.05 -7.91 -40.18
CA ILE A 223 -3.63 -7.51 -40.26
C ILE A 223 -3.45 -6.07 -39.76
N GLU A 224 -4.30 -5.13 -40.19
CA GLU A 224 -4.21 -3.74 -39.74
C GLU A 224 -4.52 -3.62 -38.22
N GLY A 225 -5.47 -4.42 -37.73
CA GLY A 225 -5.75 -4.55 -36.30
C GLY A 225 -4.58 -5.12 -35.50
N MET A 226 -3.86 -6.11 -36.03
CA MET A 226 -2.64 -6.64 -35.44
C MET A 226 -1.53 -5.60 -35.42
N LYS A 227 -1.30 -4.89 -36.54
CA LYS A 227 -0.31 -3.82 -36.65
C LYS A 227 -0.55 -2.71 -35.63
N THR A 228 -1.80 -2.26 -35.48
CA THR A 228 -2.18 -1.26 -34.49
C THR A 228 -1.89 -1.74 -33.06
N ARG A 229 -2.18 -3.01 -32.75
CA ARG A 229 -1.89 -3.60 -31.44
C ARG A 229 -0.38 -3.68 -31.17
N ILE A 230 0.43 -4.07 -32.16
CA ILE A 230 1.89 -4.11 -32.05
C ILE A 230 2.44 -2.71 -31.76
N VAL A 231 2.05 -1.70 -32.54
CA VAL A 231 2.49 -0.31 -32.31
C VAL A 231 2.14 0.17 -30.91
N LYS A 232 0.93 -0.15 -30.42
CA LYS A 232 0.55 0.17 -29.04
C LYS A 232 1.45 -0.53 -28.02
N GLN A 233 1.74 -1.81 -28.20
CA GLN A 233 2.64 -2.57 -27.31
C GLN A 233 4.07 -2.00 -27.32
N GLU A 234 4.56 -1.55 -28.47
CA GLU A 234 5.87 -0.89 -28.59
C GLU A 234 5.93 0.42 -27.81
N VAL A 235 4.87 1.25 -27.88
CA VAL A 235 4.76 2.50 -27.11
C VAL A 235 4.68 2.22 -25.61
N ASP A 236 3.88 1.23 -25.20
CA ASP A 236 3.75 0.82 -23.80
C ASP A 236 5.10 0.30 -23.26
N LEU A 237 5.82 -0.50 -24.05
CA LEU A 237 7.15 -1.01 -23.71
C LEU A 237 8.18 0.12 -23.60
N ALA A 238 8.20 1.06 -24.55
CA ALA A 238 9.09 2.23 -24.50
C ALA A 238 8.84 3.08 -23.25
N THR A 239 7.57 3.26 -22.88
CA THR A 239 7.18 3.94 -21.65
C THR A 239 7.67 3.18 -20.43
N SER A 240 7.47 1.87 -20.36
CA SER A 240 7.95 1.02 -19.26
C SER A 240 9.48 1.09 -19.11
N ILE A 241 10.23 1.09 -20.22
CA ILE A 241 11.70 1.21 -20.21
C ILE A 241 12.13 2.58 -19.67
N SER A 242 11.45 3.66 -20.05
CA SER A 242 11.74 5.00 -19.51
C SER A 242 11.51 5.07 -17.99
N GLN A 243 10.40 4.51 -17.50
CA GLN A 243 10.09 4.45 -16.08
C GLN A 243 11.13 3.63 -15.30
N ALA A 244 11.56 2.49 -15.85
CA ALA A 244 12.61 1.67 -15.24
C ALA A 244 13.94 2.43 -15.11
N ARG A 245 14.32 3.22 -16.14
CA ARG A 245 15.52 4.07 -16.09
C ARG A 245 15.40 5.17 -15.03
N ASP A 246 14.23 5.80 -14.89
CA ASP A 246 14.01 6.82 -13.87
C ASP A 246 14.03 6.25 -12.45
N ILE A 247 13.48 5.05 -12.25
CA ILE A 247 13.59 4.31 -10.99
C ILE A 247 15.06 3.99 -10.69
N SER A 248 15.83 3.51 -11.67
CA SER A 248 17.26 3.24 -11.51
C SER A 248 18.05 4.49 -11.09
N ARG A 249 17.78 5.65 -11.69
CA ARG A 249 18.41 6.92 -11.30
C ARG A 249 18.07 7.30 -9.86
N ARG A 250 16.79 7.17 -9.46
CA ARG A 250 16.36 7.43 -8.08
C ARG A 250 17.03 6.48 -7.10
N GLN A 251 17.16 5.21 -7.45
CA GLN A 251 17.89 4.23 -6.66
C GLN A 251 19.36 4.64 -6.49
N ASP A 252 20.05 5.05 -7.56
CA ASP A 252 21.43 5.54 -7.48
C ASP A 252 21.57 6.75 -6.53
N HIS A 253 20.58 7.65 -6.53
CA HIS A 253 20.55 8.79 -5.60
C HIS A 253 20.37 8.34 -4.15
N VAL A 254 19.47 7.40 -3.89
CA VAL A 254 19.27 6.81 -2.56
C VAL A 254 20.53 6.10 -2.09
N ASP A 255 21.18 5.31 -2.94
CA ASP A 255 22.41 4.60 -2.62
C ASP A 255 23.55 5.56 -2.29
N LYS A 256 23.67 6.69 -3.01
CA LYS A 256 24.62 7.75 -2.68
C LYS A 256 24.32 8.41 -1.34
N ALA A 257 23.05 8.69 -1.04
CA ALA A 257 22.63 9.27 0.24
C ALA A 257 22.92 8.32 1.41
N VAL A 258 22.63 7.03 1.25
CA VAL A 258 22.93 6.00 2.26
C VAL A 258 24.43 5.89 2.50
N LYS A 259 25.25 5.86 1.44
CA LYS A 259 26.72 5.85 1.57
C LYS A 259 27.23 7.09 2.30
N SER A 260 26.70 8.27 2.00
CA SER A 260 27.06 9.51 2.70
C SER A 260 26.66 9.48 4.18
N LEU A 261 25.47 8.99 4.51
CA LEU A 261 25.04 8.83 5.91
C LEU A 261 25.91 7.84 6.67
N GLN A 262 26.28 6.72 6.05
CA GLN A 262 27.19 5.74 6.65
C GLN A 262 28.58 6.35 6.90
N GLU A 263 29.11 7.13 5.97
CA GLU A 263 30.39 7.80 6.12
C GLU A 263 30.36 8.90 7.20
N ASN A 264 29.28 9.68 7.26
CA ASN A 264 29.05 10.66 8.31
C ASN A 264 28.97 9.98 9.69
N HIS A 265 28.25 8.86 9.81
CA HIS A 265 28.18 8.10 11.05
C HIS A 265 29.55 7.54 11.46
N ARG A 266 30.35 7.03 10.52
CA ARG A 266 31.72 6.58 10.80
C ARG A 266 32.60 7.72 11.30
N SER A 267 32.52 8.88 10.65
CA SER A 267 33.27 10.08 11.04
C SER A 267 32.86 10.54 12.44
N GLN A 268 31.56 10.64 12.71
CA GLN A 268 31.02 11.01 14.02
C GLN A 268 31.43 10.01 15.10
N SER A 269 31.37 8.71 14.82
CA SER A 269 31.82 7.66 15.75
C SER A 269 33.31 7.83 16.08
N HIS A 270 34.15 8.13 15.08
CA HIS A 270 35.56 8.39 15.30
C HIS A 270 35.81 9.66 16.13
N ASP A 271 35.06 10.73 15.89
CA ASP A 271 35.16 11.97 16.67
C ASP A 271 34.72 11.77 18.13
N THR A 272 33.64 11.02 18.38
CA THR A 272 33.24 10.68 19.75
C THR A 272 34.28 9.81 20.47
N SER A 273 34.92 8.88 19.75
CA SER A 273 36.03 8.07 20.28
C SER A 273 37.24 8.93 20.65
N ARG A 274 37.59 9.92 19.81
CA ARG A 274 38.64 10.91 20.11
C ARG A 274 38.32 11.74 21.34
N VAL A 275 37.11 12.30 21.43
CA VAL A 275 36.67 13.07 22.60
C VAL A 275 36.70 12.20 23.86
N SER A 276 36.30 10.93 23.76
CA SER A 276 36.40 9.99 24.88
C SER A 276 37.84 9.71 25.29
N ALA A 277 38.78 9.60 24.34
CA ALA A 277 40.20 9.43 24.63
C ALA A 277 40.77 10.66 25.34
N ASP A 278 40.46 11.87 24.84
CA ASP A 278 40.87 13.14 25.45
C ASP A 278 40.30 13.28 26.87
N GLN A 279 39.02 12.92 27.09
CA GLN A 279 38.43 12.88 28.43
C GLN A 279 39.17 11.92 29.37
N SER A 280 39.55 10.73 28.89
CA SER A 280 40.35 9.78 29.68
C SER A 280 41.72 10.37 30.06
N GLU A 281 42.36 11.10 29.14
CA GLU A 281 43.63 11.78 29.41
C GLU A 281 43.48 12.90 30.44
N THR A 282 42.47 13.77 30.29
CA THR A 282 42.22 14.85 31.27
C THR A 282 41.93 14.29 32.67
N LEU A 283 41.20 13.16 32.78
CA LEU A 283 40.99 12.48 34.07
C LEU A 283 42.30 11.97 34.69
N LYS A 284 43.24 11.47 33.88
CA LYS A 284 44.58 11.08 34.36
C LYS A 284 45.35 12.29 34.87
N GLN A 285 45.37 13.40 34.13
CA GLN A 285 46.01 14.65 34.55
C GLN A 285 45.40 15.19 35.86
N ILE A 286 44.07 15.16 36.01
CA ILE A 286 43.39 15.55 37.26
C ILE A 286 43.82 14.64 38.42
N LYS A 287 43.95 13.33 38.19
CA LYS A 287 44.42 12.38 39.21
C LYS A 287 45.86 12.67 39.64
N GLU A 288 46.74 12.98 38.70
CA GLU A 288 48.12 13.38 38.97
C GLU A 288 48.20 14.69 39.76
N LEU A 289 47.43 15.71 39.37
CA LEU A 289 47.32 16.97 40.11
C LEU A 289 46.83 16.73 41.54
N LYS A 290 45.78 15.91 41.74
CA LYS A 290 45.30 15.53 43.09
C LYS A 290 46.39 14.84 43.91
N ASN A 291 47.18 13.95 43.31
CA ASN A 291 48.30 13.30 43.98
C ASN A 291 49.40 14.31 44.38
N SER A 292 49.71 15.27 43.50
CA SER A 292 50.68 16.34 43.76
C SER A 292 50.20 17.27 44.88
N VAL A 293 48.95 17.73 44.82
CA VAL A 293 48.30 18.53 45.88
C VAL A 293 48.31 17.75 47.20
N GLY A 294 47.97 16.47 47.19
CA GLY A 294 48.06 15.61 48.38
C GLY A 294 49.49 15.47 48.92
N SER A 295 50.51 15.51 48.05
CA SER A 295 51.92 15.53 48.47
C SER A 295 52.31 16.84 49.13
N ILE A 296 51.92 17.97 48.53
CA ILE A 296 52.11 19.31 49.08
C ILE A 296 51.39 19.43 50.42
N GLN A 297 50.15 18.96 50.53
CA GLN A 297 49.41 18.95 51.79
C GLN A 297 50.17 18.17 52.87
N ARG A 298 50.67 16.97 52.56
CA ARG A 298 51.51 16.20 53.50
C ARG A 298 52.81 16.93 53.89
N GLN A 299 53.39 17.74 53.01
CA GLN A 299 54.54 18.59 53.35
C GLN A 299 54.15 19.75 54.26
N ILE A 300 53.02 20.40 54.00
CA ILE A 300 52.46 21.45 54.87
C ILE A 300 52.19 20.86 56.25
N ASP A 301 51.52 19.71 56.34
CA ASP A 301 51.21 19.06 57.62
C ASP A 301 52.50 18.68 58.39
N ARG A 302 53.54 18.23 57.67
CA ARG A 302 54.87 17.96 58.27
C ARG A 302 55.53 19.22 58.81
N THR A 303 55.60 20.28 58.01
CA THR A 303 56.23 21.55 58.42
C THR A 303 55.45 22.26 59.53
N GLN A 304 54.11 22.21 59.50
CA GLN A 304 53.23 22.64 60.58
C GLN A 304 53.39 21.78 61.84
N GLY A 305 53.52 20.47 61.68
CA GLY A 305 53.82 19.54 62.77
C GLY A 305 55.16 19.85 63.42
N GLU A 306 56.22 20.07 62.63
CA GLU A 306 57.54 20.46 63.12
C GLU A 306 57.53 21.83 63.82
N THR A 307 56.77 22.81 63.32
CA THR A 307 56.61 24.11 63.97
C THR A 307 55.80 24.03 65.26
N ASN A 308 54.71 23.26 65.29
CA ASN A 308 53.94 23.01 66.51
C ASN A 308 54.74 22.19 67.54
N GLN A 309 55.57 21.25 67.11
CA GLN A 309 56.45 20.47 67.99
C GLN A 309 57.60 21.32 68.55
N ARG A 310 58.08 22.33 67.80
CA ARG A 310 58.97 23.38 68.32
C ARG A 310 58.27 24.29 69.34
N ARG A 311 56.97 24.57 69.15
CA ARG A 311 56.14 25.37 70.08
C ARG A 311 55.80 24.60 71.37
N ASN A 312 55.53 23.30 71.28
CA ASN A 312 55.21 22.45 72.44
C ASN A 312 56.45 22.09 73.28
N ARG A 313 57.66 22.12 72.69
CA ARG A 313 58.93 22.01 73.45
C ARG A 313 59.26 23.24 74.31
N GLN A 314 58.49 24.32 74.21
CA GLN A 314 58.63 25.51 75.07
C GLN A 314 57.64 25.57 76.25
N THR A 315 56.65 24.66 76.35
CA THR A 315 55.59 24.77 77.38
C THR A 315 55.41 23.58 78.32
N ASP A 316 56.08 22.45 78.12
CA ASP A 316 55.98 21.31 79.05
C ASP A 316 57.29 21.05 79.79
N ASN A 317 57.45 21.77 80.90
CA ASN A 317 58.48 21.54 81.91
C ASN A 317 57.87 21.51 83.32
N VAL A 318 56.68 20.93 83.52
CA VAL A 318 56.12 20.70 84.86
C VAL A 318 55.22 19.45 84.89
N ARG A 319 55.69 18.41 85.61
CA ARG A 319 54.92 17.40 86.39
C ARG A 319 53.92 16.48 85.65
N ASP A 320 53.48 15.35 86.19
CA ASP A 320 53.86 14.56 87.35
C ASP A 320 53.48 13.09 87.07
N ASN A 321 54.12 12.25 87.85
CA ASN A 321 53.91 10.85 88.14
C ASN A 321 52.44 10.44 88.38
N SER A 322 51.95 9.36 87.75
CA SER A 322 51.16 8.33 88.48
C SER A 322 50.87 7.07 87.65
N LYS A 323 51.06 5.94 88.34
CA LYS A 323 50.92 4.55 87.92
C LYS A 323 49.44 4.15 87.84
N SER A 324 49.05 3.29 86.89
CA SER A 324 48.14 2.17 87.21
C SER A 324 48.19 1.03 86.19
N LYS A 325 48.16 -0.19 86.73
CA LYS A 325 48.18 -1.50 86.08
C LYS A 325 46.83 -1.81 85.41
N ARG A 326 46.82 -2.57 84.31
CA ARG A 326 46.25 -3.94 84.21
C ARG A 326 46.20 -4.47 82.75
N ARG A 327 46.72 -5.68 82.57
CA ARG A 327 46.52 -6.65 81.46
C ARG A 327 45.26 -7.51 81.76
N PRO A 328 44.86 -8.51 80.94
CA PRO A 328 44.94 -8.73 79.47
C PRO A 328 43.54 -9.07 78.89
N TYR A 329 43.36 -9.30 77.58
CA TYR A 329 42.50 -10.41 77.07
C TYR A 329 42.68 -10.65 75.56
N THR A 330 42.84 -11.93 75.24
CA THR A 330 42.83 -12.54 73.92
C THR A 330 41.40 -12.81 73.47
N SER A 331 41.08 -12.66 72.20
CA SER A 331 39.90 -13.30 71.61
C SER A 331 40.14 -13.65 70.14
N LYS A 332 40.18 -14.96 69.88
CA LYS A 332 40.04 -15.60 68.58
C LYS A 332 38.54 -15.85 68.33
N GLY A 333 38.09 -15.73 67.09
CA GLY A 333 36.86 -16.33 66.56
C GLY A 333 36.84 -16.08 65.06
N SER A 334 37.20 -17.04 64.19
CA SER A 334 36.56 -18.32 63.84
C SER A 334 35.29 -18.17 62.99
N ARG A 335 35.47 -18.53 61.71
CA ARG A 335 34.55 -19.02 60.65
C ARG A 335 33.09 -19.35 61.02
N MET A 336 32.17 -19.06 60.10
CA MET A 336 31.46 -20.06 59.25
C MET A 336 30.44 -19.42 58.28
N THR A 337 30.52 -19.85 57.01
CA THR A 337 29.45 -20.20 56.04
C THR A 337 28.16 -19.38 55.82
N GLY A 338 27.92 -19.09 54.54
CA GLY A 338 26.65 -18.91 53.83
C GLY A 338 26.99 -18.29 52.46
N VAL A 339 27.08 -18.99 51.33
CA VAL A 339 26.04 -19.73 50.58
C VAL A 339 24.72 -18.97 50.50
N PHE A 340 24.67 -18.05 49.54
CA PHE A 340 23.55 -17.60 48.70
C PHE A 340 24.29 -16.92 47.53
N ASP A 341 24.46 -17.53 46.35
CA ASP A 341 23.46 -17.76 45.30
C ASP A 341 22.33 -16.74 45.27
N THR A 342 22.61 -15.64 44.58
CA THR A 342 21.64 -14.95 43.73
C THR A 342 22.39 -14.54 42.47
N SER A 343 22.36 -15.45 41.50
CA SER A 343 22.08 -15.11 40.11
C SER A 343 20.95 -14.06 40.02
N ASP A 344 20.95 -13.31 38.91
CA ASP A 344 19.92 -12.34 38.51
C ASP A 344 20.05 -10.91 39.04
N ILE A 345 21.03 -10.18 38.49
CA ILE A 345 20.81 -8.78 38.15
C ILE A 345 20.42 -8.77 36.68
N ASP A 346 19.11 -8.85 36.44
CA ASP A 346 18.49 -8.34 35.22
C ASP A 346 18.84 -6.86 35.11
N THR A 347 19.82 -6.59 34.25
CA THR A 347 19.95 -5.27 33.65
C THR A 347 18.96 -5.23 32.50
N ASP A 348 17.70 -4.92 32.82
CA ASP A 348 16.78 -4.34 31.84
C ASP A 348 17.37 -3.01 31.39
N VAL A 349 18.22 -3.09 30.37
CA VAL A 349 18.60 -1.97 29.53
C VAL A 349 17.35 -1.65 28.71
N ASP A 350 16.49 -0.81 29.28
CA ASP A 350 15.40 -0.18 28.55
C ASP A 350 16.02 0.66 27.42
N LEU A 351 16.04 0.08 26.22
CA LEU A 351 16.30 0.74 24.95
C LEU A 351 15.09 1.63 24.61
N SER A 352 14.85 2.64 25.44
CA SER A 352 13.99 3.76 25.10
C SER A 352 14.72 4.60 24.06
N SER A 353 14.27 4.37 22.82
CA SER A 353 14.67 5.02 21.58
C SER A 353 14.85 6.55 21.73
N PRO A 354 15.86 7.16 21.09
CA PRO A 354 15.89 8.61 20.99
C PRO A 354 14.72 9.07 20.11
N SER A 355 13.75 9.72 20.75
CA SER A 355 12.66 10.44 20.11
C SER A 355 13.25 11.54 19.23
N ILE A 356 13.29 11.29 17.93
CA ILE A 356 13.75 12.24 16.92
C ILE A 356 12.66 13.31 16.82
N ALA A 357 12.97 14.49 17.32
CA ALA A 357 12.14 15.66 17.20
C ALA A 357 11.79 15.88 15.72
N SER A 358 10.49 15.90 15.46
CA SER A 358 9.87 16.20 14.19
C SER A 358 10.19 17.65 13.79
N HIS A 359 11.23 17.83 12.98
CA HIS A 359 11.46 19.08 12.28
C HIS A 359 10.40 19.21 11.16
N LYS A 360 9.43 20.08 11.41
CA LYS A 360 8.56 20.64 10.39
C LYS A 360 9.42 21.43 9.39
N SER A 361 9.55 20.93 8.17
CA SER A 361 9.89 21.78 7.01
C SER A 361 8.66 21.88 6.11
N SER A 362 7.91 22.95 6.33
CA SER A 362 7.05 23.59 5.33
C SER A 362 7.92 24.15 4.21
N ASP A 363 7.34 24.26 3.02
CA ASP A 363 7.75 25.05 1.85
C ASP A 363 8.61 24.34 0.79
N PHE A 364 8.01 23.36 0.11
CA PHE A 364 8.33 23.06 -1.30
C PHE A 364 7.48 23.96 -2.20
N SER A 365 8.03 25.12 -2.57
CA SER A 365 7.49 25.95 -3.65
C SER A 365 7.86 25.32 -4.99
N TYR A 366 6.86 24.81 -5.71
CA TYR A 366 6.98 24.43 -7.12
C TYR A 366 7.27 25.70 -7.93
N ASN A 367 8.52 25.87 -8.41
CA ASN A 367 8.81 26.79 -9.50
C ASN A 367 8.93 25.98 -10.79
N MET A 368 7.84 25.91 -11.55
CA MET A 368 7.78 25.34 -12.90
C MET A 368 7.99 26.47 -13.90
N ASP A 369 9.25 26.88 -14.08
CA ASP A 369 9.61 27.77 -15.17
C ASP A 369 10.09 26.95 -16.38
N TYR A 370 9.33 27.15 -17.44
CA TYR A 370 9.45 26.64 -18.80
C TYR A 370 10.87 26.57 -19.35
N LEU A 371 11.27 25.39 -19.85
CA LEU A 371 12.33 25.28 -20.85
C LEU A 371 11.77 24.86 -22.20
N ARG A 372 11.57 25.91 -23.01
CA ARG A 372 11.56 25.92 -24.47
C ARG A 372 12.84 25.24 -25.02
N PRO A 373 12.76 24.37 -26.03
CA PRO A 373 13.93 23.87 -26.74
C PRO A 373 14.44 24.89 -27.78
N THR A 374 15.73 25.18 -27.79
CA THR A 374 16.43 25.78 -28.93
C THR A 374 17.40 24.76 -29.55
N PRO A 375 17.54 24.72 -30.88
CA PRO A 375 18.32 23.70 -31.59
C PRO A 375 19.83 23.92 -31.50
N ALA A 376 20.56 22.80 -31.46
CA ALA A 376 22.01 22.75 -31.41
C ALA A 376 22.66 23.05 -32.77
N THR A 377 23.64 23.95 -32.76
CA THR A 377 24.63 24.12 -33.83
C THR A 377 25.84 23.24 -33.59
N THR A 378 26.14 22.43 -34.62
CA THR A 378 27.35 21.68 -34.90
C THR A 378 28.65 22.43 -34.60
N THR A 379 29.55 21.82 -33.81
CA THR A 379 30.99 22.03 -33.98
C THR A 379 31.73 20.72 -33.75
N ARG A 380 32.37 20.24 -34.82
CA ARG A 380 33.34 19.15 -34.82
C ARG A 380 34.55 19.52 -33.96
N HIS A 381 35.01 18.60 -33.12
CA HIS A 381 36.44 18.47 -32.87
C HIS A 381 36.81 17.00 -32.75
N ARG A 382 37.64 16.58 -33.69
CA ARG A 382 38.41 15.34 -33.70
C ARG A 382 39.55 15.55 -32.70
N ASP A 383 39.82 14.57 -31.84
CA ASP A 383 41.13 13.91 -31.75
C ASP A 383 41.09 12.72 -30.77
N ASN A 384 42.03 11.83 -31.05
CA ASN A 384 42.20 10.45 -30.61
C ASN A 384 42.36 10.27 -29.09
N ASP A 385 41.97 9.10 -28.56
CA ASP A 385 42.96 8.09 -28.14
C ASP A 385 42.32 6.77 -27.63
N LEU A 386 42.72 5.71 -28.35
CA LEU A 386 43.04 4.32 -28.00
C LEU A 386 42.61 3.67 -26.65
N ASN A 387 42.18 2.41 -26.83
CA ASN A 387 42.38 1.23 -25.96
C ASN A 387 41.55 1.07 -24.67
N SER A 388 40.54 0.19 -24.73
CA SER A 388 40.63 -1.09 -24.01
C SER A 388 39.60 -2.11 -24.54
N LEU A 389 40.08 -3.33 -24.74
CA LEU A 389 39.37 -4.51 -25.20
C LEU A 389 38.57 -5.15 -24.06
N SER A 390 37.37 -5.65 -24.37
CA SER A 390 36.85 -6.94 -23.89
C SER A 390 35.61 -7.34 -24.70
N PRO A 391 35.51 -8.58 -25.21
CA PRO A 391 34.42 -9.02 -26.08
C PRO A 391 33.30 -9.70 -25.26
N SER A 392 32.04 -9.34 -25.51
CA SER A 392 30.90 -10.17 -25.14
C SER A 392 30.05 -10.46 -26.36
N LEU A 393 29.79 -11.75 -26.54
CA LEU A 393 29.07 -12.36 -27.62
C LEU A 393 27.57 -12.06 -27.50
N SER A 394 26.99 -11.51 -28.56
CA SER A 394 25.55 -11.58 -28.85
C SER A 394 25.37 -11.40 -30.37
N PRO A 395 24.70 -12.32 -31.09
CA PRO A 395 24.46 -12.15 -32.50
C PRO A 395 23.23 -11.26 -32.71
N SER A 396 23.45 -10.00 -33.09
CA SER A 396 22.41 -9.16 -33.70
C SER A 396 22.39 -9.42 -35.20
N LEU A 397 21.32 -10.05 -35.68
CA LEU A 397 20.95 -10.01 -37.10
C LEU A 397 20.35 -8.63 -37.38
N ASP A 398 21.21 -7.67 -37.69
CA ASP A 398 20.83 -6.45 -38.40
C ASP A 398 20.63 -6.80 -39.87
N VAL A 399 19.38 -7.01 -40.27
CA VAL A 399 18.98 -7.00 -41.68
C VAL A 399 18.52 -5.57 -41.98
N THR A 400 19.46 -4.70 -42.30
CA THR A 400 19.18 -3.41 -42.94
C THR A 400 18.82 -3.68 -44.40
N LEU A 401 17.52 -3.84 -44.67
CA LEU A 401 17.01 -3.73 -46.04
C LEU A 401 17.11 -2.26 -46.47
N ASN A 402 18.19 -1.93 -47.16
CA ASN A 402 18.30 -0.71 -47.95
C ASN A 402 17.22 -0.75 -49.04
N LEU A 403 16.16 0.04 -48.84
CA LEU A 403 15.04 0.19 -49.76
C LEU A 403 15.09 1.57 -50.43
N ASP A 404 16.25 1.93 -50.98
CA ASP A 404 16.50 3.26 -51.57
C ASP A 404 16.95 3.17 -53.05
N ASP A 405 16.62 2.08 -53.75
CA ASP A 405 16.99 1.90 -55.16
C ASP A 405 15.80 1.47 -56.04
N LEU A 406 14.66 2.16 -55.88
CA LEU A 406 13.56 2.11 -56.84
C LEU A 406 13.42 3.47 -57.53
N ASP A 407 14.06 3.54 -58.69
CA ASP A 407 13.96 4.57 -59.71
C ASP A 407 12.49 4.73 -60.21
N PRO A 408 11.83 5.89 -59.97
CA PRO A 408 10.52 6.17 -60.52
C PRO A 408 10.69 6.83 -61.89
N GLY A 409 11.05 6.03 -62.90
CA GLY A 409 11.65 6.58 -64.11
C GLY A 409 11.37 5.91 -65.44
N ASP A 410 10.27 5.16 -65.65
CA ASP A 410 9.76 4.94 -67.02
C ASP A 410 8.31 4.41 -67.04
N VAL A 411 7.34 5.31 -67.11
CA VAL A 411 6.00 5.01 -67.63
C VAL A 411 5.77 5.92 -68.81
N SER A 412 6.53 5.69 -69.88
CA SER A 412 6.20 6.19 -71.21
C SER A 412 4.86 5.59 -71.63
N SER A 413 3.88 6.48 -71.64
CA SER A 413 2.66 6.48 -72.42
C SER A 413 2.85 5.93 -73.83
N ASP A 414 2.15 4.84 -74.15
CA ASP A 414 1.64 4.51 -75.48
C ASP A 414 0.41 3.60 -75.29
N LEU A 415 -0.75 4.24 -75.16
CA LEU A 415 -2.04 3.61 -75.43
C LEU A 415 -2.70 4.49 -76.48
N ASP A 416 -2.33 4.22 -77.73
CA ASP A 416 -3.09 4.59 -78.91
C ASP A 416 -4.48 3.95 -78.79
N LEU A 417 -5.44 4.78 -78.40
CA LEU A 417 -6.86 4.52 -78.58
C LEU A 417 -7.18 4.83 -80.05
N ASP A 418 -7.14 3.80 -80.89
CA ASP A 418 -7.81 3.84 -82.17
C ASP A 418 -9.34 3.88 -81.90
N ASP A 419 -9.85 5.11 -81.98
CA ASP A 419 -11.21 5.41 -82.37
C ASP A 419 -11.50 4.75 -83.72
N ASP A 420 -12.33 3.72 -83.75
CA ASP A 420 -13.10 3.41 -84.95
C ASP A 420 -14.54 3.05 -84.57
N PHE A 421 -15.40 4.02 -84.87
CA PHE A 421 -16.84 3.90 -85.04
C PHE A 421 -17.15 2.99 -86.23
N LEU A 422 -18.01 1.98 -86.03
CA LEU A 422 -19.22 1.69 -86.85
C LEU A 422 -20.06 0.55 -86.27
#